data_AF-R0L9E0-F1
#
_entry.id   AF-R0L9E0-F1
#
_cell.length_a   1.000
_cell.length_b   1.000
_cell.length_c   1.000
_cell.angle_alpha   90.00
_cell.angle_beta   90.00
_cell.angle_gamma   90.00
#
_symmetry.space_group_name_H-M   'P 1'
#
loop_
_entity.id
_entity.type
_entity.pdbx_description
1 polymer ?
#
loop_
_entity_poly.entity_id
_entity_poly.type
_entity_poly.pdbx_seq_one_letter_code
_entity_poly.pdbx_strand_id
1 'polypeptide(L)' 'LPAGTNYSWSEQPDTSKPGSKTGKVLITYPDKSTEEVTVTVNVTPQNDEYDPQPKAQTVDNGTVPNAED' A
#
# COMPACT_ATOMS: atom_id res chain seq x y z
N LEU A 1 21.55 -3.47 15.60
CA LEU A 1 20.68 -4.51 16.16
C LEU A 1 21.43 -5.83 16.12
N PRO A 2 21.39 -6.66 17.17
CA PRO A 2 22.12 -7.92 17.21
C PRO A 2 21.65 -8.89 16.12
N ALA A 3 22.53 -9.79 15.68
CA ALA A 3 22.15 -10.83 14.74
C ALA A 3 21.06 -11.73 15.36
N GLY A 4 20.01 -12.03 14.60
CA GLY A 4 18.86 -12.81 15.07
C GLY A 4 17.67 -11.99 15.56
N THR A 5 17.74 -10.65 15.52
CA THR A 5 16.55 -9.80 15.70
C THR A 5 15.52 -10.06 14.60
N ASN A 6 14.27 -10.25 14.98
CA ASN A 6 13.12 -10.41 14.08
C ASN A 6 12.21 -9.17 14.13
N TYR A 7 11.53 -8.89 13.03
CA TYR A 7 10.62 -7.76 12.89
C TYR A 7 9.28 -8.25 12.36
N SER A 8 8.20 -7.77 12.96
CA SER A 8 6.84 -7.99 12.49
C SER A 8 5.99 -6.74 12.69
N TRP A 9 4.83 -6.67 12.05
CA TRP A 9 3.86 -5.62 12.30
C TRP A 9 2.99 -6.02 13.50
N SER A 10 2.99 -5.22 14.58
CA SER A 10 1.91 -5.31 15.58
C SER A 10 0.69 -4.52 15.12
N GLU A 11 0.88 -3.48 14.31
CA GLU A 11 -0.19 -2.71 13.68
C GLU A 11 0.23 -2.31 12.25
N GLN A 12 -0.43 -2.88 11.23
CA GLN A 12 -0.11 -2.58 9.83
C GLN A 12 -0.66 -1.21 9.43
N PRO A 13 0.13 -0.35 8.77
CA PRO A 13 -0.37 0.90 8.21
C PRO A 13 -1.33 0.61 7.05
N ASP A 14 -2.44 1.35 6.98
CA ASP A 14 -3.40 1.26 5.88
C ASP A 14 -2.83 1.87 4.59
N THR A 15 -2.46 1.02 3.63
CA THR A 15 -1.91 1.45 2.34
C THR A 15 -2.95 1.57 1.22
N SER A 16 -4.25 1.50 1.52
CA SER A 16 -5.30 1.54 0.49
C SER A 16 -5.51 2.92 -0.14
N LYS A 17 -5.08 3.99 0.55
CA LYS A 17 -5.25 5.38 0.11
C LYS A 17 -3.96 6.17 0.32
N PRO A 18 -3.64 7.10 -0.59
CA PRO A 18 -2.52 8.02 -0.42
C PRO A 18 -2.60 8.81 0.88
N GLY A 19 -1.44 9.20 1.40
CA GLY A 19 -1.30 10.00 2.62
C GLY A 19 -0.35 9.39 3.64
N SER A 20 -0.20 10.10 4.77
CA SER A 20 0.60 9.66 5.90
C SER A 20 -0.19 8.70 6.78
N LYS A 21 0.39 7.54 7.06
CA LYS A 21 -0.24 6.41 7.75
C LYS A 21 0.69 5.92 8.85
N THR A 22 0.14 5.67 10.04
CA THR A 22 0.91 5.15 11.16
C THR A 22 0.83 3.64 11.19
N GLY A 23 1.94 2.99 11.52
CA GLY A 23 2.00 1.57 11.86
C GLY A 23 2.92 1.33 13.05
N LYS A 24 2.89 0.12 13.61
CA LYS A 24 3.77 -0.29 14.72
C LYS A 24 4.53 -1.54 14.36
N VAL A 25 5.85 -1.47 14.52
CA VAL A 25 6.76 -2.59 14.32
C VAL A 25 7.07 -3.19 15.68
N LEU A 26 6.86 -4.50 15.80
CA LEU A 26 7.32 -5.31 16.92
C LEU A 26 8.71 -5.86 16.58
N ILE A 27 9.68 -5.51 17.41
CA ILE A 27 11.06 -5.97 17.33
C ILE A 27 11.23 -7.07 18.38
N THR A 28 11.62 -8.26 17.96
CA THR A 28 11.92 -9.39 18.86
C THR A 28 13.40 -9.67 18.83
N TYR A 29 14.06 -9.54 19.97
CA TYR A 29 15.49 -9.78 20.12
C TYR A 29 15.79 -11.27 20.39
N PRO A 30 17.03 -11.74 20.18
CA PRO A 30 17.42 -13.12 20.46
C PRO A 30 17.19 -13.56 21.91
N ASP A 31 17.29 -12.63 22.87
CA ASP A 31 17.05 -12.84 24.30
C ASP A 31 15.56 -12.91 24.67
N LYS A 32 14.67 -12.89 23.67
CA LYS A 32 13.20 -12.87 23.79
C LYS A 32 12.63 -11.56 24.36
N SER A 33 13.45 -10.54 24.57
CA SER A 33 12.93 -9.20 24.84
C SER A 33 12.26 -8.62 23.59
N THR A 34 11.32 -7.69 23.81
CA THR A 34 10.54 -7.08 22.75
C THR A 34 10.48 -5.56 22.89
N GLU A 35 10.41 -4.87 21.75
CA GLU A 35 10.25 -3.43 21.68
C GLU A 35 9.21 -3.09 20.60
N GLU A 36 8.34 -2.12 20.88
CA GLU A 36 7.38 -1.60 19.90
C GLU A 36 7.79 -0.21 19.44
N VAL A 37 7.90 -0.03 18.13
CA VAL A 37 8.28 1.23 17.51
C VAL A 37 7.17 1.70 16.59
N THR A 38 6.65 2.89 16.87
CA THR A 38 5.69 3.58 15.99
C THR A 38 6.44 4.19 14.81
N VAL A 39 5.99 3.86 13.60
CA VAL A 39 6.55 4.37 12.34
C VAL A 39 5.46 5.07 11.52
N THR A 40 5.89 6.02 10.69
CA THR A 40 5.04 6.70 9.74
C THR A 40 5.40 6.27 8.32
N VAL A 41 4.42 5.75 7.59
CA VAL A 41 4.52 5.35 6.18
C VAL A 41 3.76 6.37 5.34
N ASN A 42 4.44 6.93 4.34
CA ASN A 42 3.81 7.86 3.39
C ASN A 42 3.46 7.09 2.11
N VAL A 43 2.17 7.00 1.81
CA VAL A 43 1.63 6.33 0.63
C VAL A 43 1.46 7.38 -0.48
N THR A 44 2.11 7.17 -1.62
CA THR A 44 2.02 8.05 -2.80
C THR A 44 0.88 7.58 -3.72
N PRO A 45 0.24 8.49 -4.46
CA PRO A 45 -0.79 8.12 -5.43
C PRO A 45 -0.18 7.42 -6.65
N GLN A 46 -0.92 6.47 -7.24
CA GLN A 46 -0.48 5.71 -8.42
C GLN A 46 -0.65 6.48 -9.75
N ASN A 47 -1.36 7.63 -9.76
CA ASN A 47 -1.58 8.42 -10.97
C ASN A 47 -0.29 9.05 -11.52
N ASP A 48 0.76 9.14 -10.71
CA ASP A 48 2.07 9.62 -11.16
C ASP A 48 2.83 8.54 -11.97
N GLU A 49 2.39 7.27 -11.88
CA GLU A 49 3.03 6.11 -12.54
C GLU A 49 2.24 5.62 -13.78
N TYR A 50 0.98 6.04 -13.94
CA TYR A 50 0.13 5.69 -15.08
C TYR A 50 -0.59 6.94 -15.62
N ASP A 51 -0.21 7.38 -16.84
CA ASP A 51 -1.01 8.27 -17.71
C ASP A 51 -1.82 7.39 -18.68
N PRO A 52 -3.03 6.94 -18.32
CA PRO A 52 -3.85 6.14 -19.23
C PRO A 52 -4.27 7.02 -20.42
N GLN A 53 -3.60 6.85 -21.56
CA GLN A 53 -4.01 7.46 -22.82
C GLN A 53 -5.42 6.94 -23.19
N PRO A 54 -6.47 7.77 -23.14
CA PRO A 54 -7.81 7.32 -23.47
C PRO A 54 -7.87 6.96 -24.96
N LYS A 55 -8.18 5.70 -25.29
CA LYS A 55 -8.59 5.34 -26.65
C LYS A 55 -10.03 5.82 -26.83
N ALA A 56 -10.25 6.76 -27.74
CA ALA A 56 -11.59 7.20 -28.11
C ALA A 56 -12.38 6.00 -28.66
N GLN A 57 -13.46 5.60 -27.98
CA GLN A 57 -14.46 4.69 -28.53
C GLN A 57 -15.59 5.55 -29.11
N THR A 58 -15.74 5.53 -30.43
CA THR A 58 -16.94 6.06 -31.09
C THR A 58 -18.03 5.00 -31.00
N VAL A 59 -19.07 5.28 -30.21
CA VAL A 59 -20.32 4.50 -30.23
C VAL A 59 -21.39 5.30 -30.98
N ASP A 60 -22.12 4.64 -31.88
CA ASP A 60 -23.31 5.22 -32.50
C ASP A 60 -24.44 5.33 -31.45
N ASN A 61 -25.26 6.39 -31.57
CA ASN A 61 -26.27 6.75 -30.57
C ASN A 61 -27.34 5.65 -30.44
N GLY A 62 -27.25 4.83 -29.39
CA GLY A 62 -28.26 3.82 -29.05
C GLY A 62 -27.76 2.41 -28.69
N THR A 63 -26.45 2.15 -28.60
CA THR A 63 -25.94 0.84 -28.17
C THR A 63 -25.02 0.93 -26.95
N VAL A 64 -25.21 0.02 -25.99
CA VAL A 64 -24.33 -0.17 -24.83
C VAL A 64 -23.17 -1.08 -25.28
N PRO A 65 -21.91 -0.63 -25.22
CA PRO A 65 -20.78 -1.49 -25.54
C PRO A 65 -20.60 -2.58 -24.48
N ASN A 66 -20.34 -3.82 -24.93
CA ASN A 66 -20.08 -4.96 -24.04
C ASN A 66 -18.74 -4.75 -23.31
N ALA A 67 -18.72 -5.00 -22.00
CA ALA A 67 -17.48 -5.25 -21.28
C ALA A 67 -17.04 -6.70 -21.59
N GLU A 68 -15.84 -6.89 -22.11
CA GLU A 68 -15.20 -8.21 -22.16
C GLU A 68 -14.65 -8.53 -20.76
N ASP A 69 -14.90 -9.75 -20.28
CA ASP A 69 -14.38 -10.33 -19.02
C ASP A 69 -12.94 -10.83 -19.21
#